data_AF-A0A3B9JH65-F1
#
_entry.id   AF-A0A3B9JH65-F1
#
_cell.length_a   1.000
_cell.length_b   1.000
_cell.length_c   1.000
_cell.angle_alpha   90.00
_cell.angle_beta   90.00
_cell.angle_gamma   90.00
#
_symmetry.space_group_name_H-M   'P 1'
#
loop_
_entity.id
_entity.type
_entity.pdbx_description
1 polymer ?
#
loop_
_entity_poly.entity_id
_entity_poly.type
_entity_poly.pdbx_seq_one_letter_code
_entity_poly.pdbx_strand_id
1 'polypeptide(L)'
;MEQDLIAPCGMNCRLCISYQASKNKLKNKGFNRKYCEGCIPRGENCTHMGDSCEILRTGAVRFCFECGKFPCKRLKALDKRYRTKYHMSMIENLEFIRDQGIEGFLKKEDEKWKCSTCEDVICCHNGLCLSCDLETLKKNRKYRWGE
;
A
#
# COMPACT_ATOMS: atom_id res chain seq x y z
N MET A 1 -6.29 -9.40 -6.75
CA MET A 1 -5.37 -8.23 -6.68
C MET A 1 -4.80 -7.86 -8.07
N GLU A 2 -4.37 -6.62 -8.32
CA GLU A 2 -3.82 -6.14 -9.61
C GLU A 2 -2.31 -5.88 -9.51
N GLN A 3 -1.53 -6.37 -10.48
CA GLN A 3 -0.07 -6.27 -10.49
C GLN A 3 0.44 -4.82 -10.55
N ASP A 4 -0.23 -3.96 -11.32
CA ASP A 4 0.18 -2.55 -11.50
C ASP A 4 -0.03 -1.72 -10.23
N LEU A 5 -0.76 -2.26 -9.25
CA LEU A 5 -0.92 -1.62 -7.95
C LEU A 5 0.13 -2.06 -6.94
N ILE A 6 1.10 -2.88 -7.33
CA ILE A 6 2.25 -3.24 -6.47
C ILE A 6 3.40 -2.29 -6.75
N ALA A 7 3.60 -1.33 -5.85
CA ALA A 7 4.61 -0.30 -5.97
C ALA A 7 6.04 -0.89 -5.95
N PRO A 8 7.03 -0.20 -6.54
CA PRO A 8 8.43 -0.65 -6.51
C PRO A 8 8.99 -0.91 -5.10
N CYS A 9 8.45 -0.23 -4.08
CA CYS A 9 8.87 -0.39 -2.69
C CYS A 9 8.19 -1.56 -1.94
N GLY A 10 7.37 -2.39 -2.61
CA GLY A 10 6.66 -3.51 -1.97
C GLY A 10 5.29 -3.15 -1.40
N MET A 11 4.84 -1.89 -1.55
CA MET A 11 3.52 -1.47 -1.12
C MET A 11 2.46 -2.00 -2.08
N ASN A 12 1.50 -2.76 -1.57
CA ASN A 12 0.25 -3.01 -2.27
C ASN A 12 -0.65 -1.77 -2.15
N CYS A 13 -0.70 -0.95 -3.19
CA CYS A 13 -1.41 0.32 -3.20
C CYS A 13 -2.91 0.16 -2.92
N ARG A 14 -3.53 -1.00 -3.18
CA ARG A 14 -4.94 -1.27 -2.86
C ARG A 14 -5.26 -1.15 -1.36
N LEU A 15 -4.25 -1.32 -0.52
CA LEU A 15 -4.36 -1.24 0.94
C LEU A 15 -4.17 0.19 1.47
N CYS A 16 -3.63 1.08 0.64
CA CYS A 16 -3.36 2.47 1.01
C CYS A 16 -4.65 3.29 1.11
N ILE A 17 -4.74 4.13 2.14
CA ILE A 17 -5.91 4.98 2.40
C ILE A 17 -6.10 6.02 1.30
N SER A 18 -5.01 6.49 0.69
CA SER A 18 -5.10 7.45 -0.41
C SER A 18 -5.61 6.83 -1.70
N TYR A 19 -5.26 5.57 -1.97
CA TYR A 19 -5.83 4.83 -3.09
C TYR A 19 -7.30 4.53 -2.85
N GLN A 20 -7.62 3.95 -1.69
CA GLN A 20 -9.00 3.64 -1.35
C GLN A 20 -9.87 4.90 -1.23
N ALA A 21 -9.32 6.05 -0.84
CA ALA A 21 -10.04 7.32 -0.83
C ALA A 21 -10.48 7.75 -2.23
N SER A 22 -9.62 7.52 -3.23
CA SER A 22 -9.94 7.76 -4.64
C SER A 22 -11.03 6.79 -5.10
N LYS A 23 -10.80 5.48 -4.93
CA LYS A 23 -11.73 4.40 -5.30
C LYS A 23 -13.13 4.63 -4.73
N ASN A 24 -13.22 4.96 -3.44
CA ASN A 24 -14.48 5.13 -2.71
C ASN A 24 -15.04 6.57 -2.74
N LYS A 25 -14.42 7.49 -3.49
CA LYS A 25 -14.79 8.90 -3.60
C LYS A 25 -15.02 9.57 -2.23
N LEU A 26 -14.12 9.33 -1.28
CA LEU A 26 -14.35 9.71 0.13
C LEU A 26 -14.48 11.22 0.36
N LYS A 27 -13.99 12.07 -0.55
CA LYS A 27 -14.27 13.52 -0.50
C LYS A 27 -15.76 13.83 -0.54
N ASN A 28 -16.51 13.11 -1.37
CA ASN A 28 -17.97 13.24 -1.47
C ASN A 28 -18.69 12.74 -0.21
N LYS A 29 -17.97 12.01 0.66
CA LYS A 29 -18.46 11.47 1.93
C LYS A 29 -17.92 12.24 3.15
N GLY A 30 -17.37 13.44 2.94
CA GLY A 30 -16.93 14.36 4.00
C GLY A 30 -15.50 14.16 4.51
N PHE A 31 -14.67 13.38 3.81
CA PHE A 31 -13.27 13.16 4.17
C PHE A 31 -12.31 13.94 3.27
N ASN A 32 -11.47 14.80 3.87
CA ASN A 32 -10.39 15.47 3.15
C ASN A 32 -9.12 14.58 3.09
N ARG A 33 -9.12 13.56 2.23
CA ARG A 33 -7.97 12.67 2.00
C ARG A 33 -7.37 12.94 0.62
N LYS A 34 -6.03 12.89 0.52
CA LYS A 34 -5.33 12.92 -0.77
C LYS A 34 -5.66 11.67 -1.58
N TYR A 35 -5.97 11.84 -2.86
CA TYR A 35 -6.17 10.74 -3.80
C TYR A 35 -4.83 10.32 -4.41
N CYS A 36 -4.69 9.02 -4.68
CA CYS A 36 -3.50 8.45 -5.30
C CYS A 36 -3.93 7.26 -6.16
N GLU A 37 -3.41 7.18 -7.39
CA GLU A 37 -3.74 6.09 -8.33
C GLU A 37 -2.76 4.91 -8.21
N GLY A 38 -1.70 5.05 -7.41
CA GLY A 38 -0.58 4.11 -7.33
C GLY A 38 0.64 4.63 -8.10
N CYS A 39 1.82 4.10 -7.78
CA CYS A 39 3.06 4.61 -8.39
C CYS A 39 3.16 4.31 -9.89
N ILE A 40 2.67 3.14 -10.32
CA ILE A 40 2.77 2.68 -11.71
C ILE A 40 1.67 3.27 -12.57
N PRO A 41 0.37 3.19 -12.20
CA PRO A 41 -0.69 3.72 -13.05
C PRO A 41 -0.60 5.23 -13.25
N ARG A 42 -0.06 5.95 -12.26
CA ARG A 42 0.21 7.40 -12.37
C ARG A 42 1.24 7.73 -13.46
N GLY A 43 2.15 6.82 -13.80
CA GLY A 43 3.17 7.05 -14.84
C GLY A 43 4.30 8.04 -14.46
N GLU A 44 4.33 8.56 -13.23
CA GLU A 44 5.31 9.56 -12.77
C GLU A 44 6.42 8.97 -11.89
N ASN A 45 6.64 7.65 -11.94
CA ASN A 45 7.53 6.93 -11.02
C ASN A 45 7.19 7.25 -9.54
N CYS A 46 8.16 7.10 -8.62
CA CYS A 46 7.88 7.28 -7.19
C CYS A 46 7.93 8.75 -6.73
N THR A 47 6.77 9.40 -6.63
CA THR A 47 6.66 10.76 -6.05
C THR A 47 6.77 10.83 -4.53
N HIS A 48 6.81 9.68 -3.83
CA HIS A 48 6.95 9.62 -2.38
C HIS A 48 8.39 9.51 -1.89
N MET A 49 9.28 8.97 -2.74
CA MET A 49 10.68 8.75 -2.39
C MET A 49 11.65 9.25 -3.45
N GLY A 50 11.16 9.78 -4.57
CA GLY A 50 11.99 10.27 -5.68
C GLY A 50 13.01 11.33 -5.25
N ASP A 51 12.64 12.25 -4.36
CA ASP A 51 13.54 13.29 -3.84
C ASP A 51 14.74 12.73 -3.06
N SER A 52 14.66 11.49 -2.58
CA SER A 52 15.71 10.84 -1.78
C SER A 52 16.24 9.55 -2.38
N CYS A 53 15.76 9.15 -3.56
CA CYS A 53 16.13 7.91 -4.21
C CYS A 53 16.00 8.07 -5.72
N GLU A 54 17.13 8.36 -6.36
CA GLU A 54 17.20 8.57 -7.80
C GLU A 54 16.70 7.37 -8.60
N ILE A 55 17.06 6.15 -8.19
CA ILE A 55 16.62 4.90 -8.82
C ILE A 55 15.08 4.83 -8.91
N LEU A 56 14.38 5.23 -7.85
CA LEU A 56 12.91 5.25 -7.82
C LEU A 56 12.31 6.48 -8.50
N ARG A 57 13.06 7.59 -8.60
CA ARG A 57 12.66 8.81 -9.32
C ARG A 57 12.66 8.56 -10.83
N THR A 58 13.68 7.87 -11.33
CA THR A 58 13.86 7.60 -12.76
C THR A 58 13.18 6.31 -13.21
N GLY A 59 12.69 5.49 -12.27
CA GLY A 59 12.07 4.20 -12.60
C GLY A 59 13.09 3.15 -13.06
N ALA A 60 14.36 3.28 -12.64
CA ALA A 60 15.45 2.41 -13.08
C ALA A 60 15.36 0.96 -12.55
N VAL A 61 14.43 0.68 -11.64
CA VAL A 61 14.10 -0.67 -11.16
C VAL A 61 12.59 -0.83 -11.11
N ARG A 62 12.11 -2.04 -11.38
CA ARG A 62 10.70 -2.40 -11.18
C ARG A 62 10.42 -2.64 -9.70
N PHE A 63 11.37 -3.24 -8.98
CA PHE A 63 11.26 -3.49 -7.55
C PHE A 63 12.56 -3.13 -6.82
N CYS A 64 12.43 -2.63 -5.58
CA CYS A 64 13.59 -2.24 -4.79
C CYS A 64 14.55 -3.41 -4.51
N PHE A 65 14.12 -4.68 -4.57
CA PHE A 65 15.01 -5.82 -4.38
C PHE A 65 16.04 -6.00 -5.51
N GLU A 66 15.81 -5.37 -6.67
CA GLU A 66 16.75 -5.37 -7.81
C GLU A 66 17.93 -4.42 -7.56
N CYS A 67 17.81 -3.51 -6.58
CA CYS A 67 18.89 -2.62 -6.18
C CYS A 67 19.90 -3.38 -5.31
N GLY A 68 21.20 -3.31 -5.65
CA GLY A 68 22.28 -3.93 -4.86
C GLY A 68 22.44 -3.40 -3.43
N LYS A 69 21.72 -2.34 -3.04
CA LYS A 69 21.65 -1.82 -1.67
C LYS A 69 20.44 -2.34 -0.88
N PHE A 70 19.66 -3.26 -1.44
CA PHE A 70 18.48 -3.82 -0.78
C PHE A 70 18.86 -4.75 0.39
N PRO A 71 18.16 -4.68 1.53
CA PRO A 71 17.24 -3.62 1.95
C PRO A 71 17.99 -2.37 2.42
N CYS A 72 17.74 -1.22 1.80
CA CYS A 72 18.44 0.03 2.13
C CYS A 72 17.88 0.69 3.39
N LYS A 73 18.65 1.60 4.02
CA LYS A 73 18.26 2.30 5.26
C LYS A 73 16.88 2.96 5.18
N ARG A 74 16.55 3.59 4.04
CA ARG A 74 15.26 4.25 3.83
C ARG A 74 14.11 3.26 3.77
N LEU A 75 14.28 2.14 3.05
CA LEU A 75 13.28 1.10 2.96
C LEU A 75 13.06 0.45 4.34
N LYS A 76 14.12 0.17 5.11
CA LYS A 76 14.02 -0.33 6.50
C LYS A 76 13.22 0.61 7.41
N ALA A 77 13.38 1.93 7.25
CA ALA A 77 12.61 2.91 8.04
C ALA A 77 11.12 2.98 7.63
N LEU A 78 10.83 2.90 6.32
CA LEU A 78 9.47 2.77 5.80
C LEU A 78 8.81 1.49 6.32
N ASP A 79 9.51 0.37 6.19
CA ASP A 79 9.10 -0.95 6.64
C ASP A 79 8.79 -0.99 8.13
N LYS A 80 9.72 -0.52 8.98
CA LYS A 80 9.50 -0.43 10.43
C LYS A 80 8.20 0.32 10.76
N ARG A 81 7.97 1.47 10.13
CA ARG A 81 6.75 2.25 10.35
C ARG A 81 5.48 1.47 9.95
N TYR A 82 5.51 0.77 8.82
CA TYR A 82 4.36 0.01 8.35
C TYR A 82 4.10 -1.23 9.20
N ARG A 83 5.14 -1.94 9.64
CA ARG A 83 4.98 -3.09 10.53
C ARG A 83 4.37 -2.69 11.87
N THR A 84 4.90 -1.63 12.47
CA THR A 84 4.47 -1.21 13.82
C THR A 84 3.15 -0.45 13.86
N LYS A 85 2.62 0.02 12.73
CA LYS A 85 1.39 0.84 12.70
C LYS A 85 0.28 0.29 11.82
N TYR A 86 0.63 -0.50 10.80
CA TYR A 86 -0.25 -0.88 9.70
C TYR A 86 -0.20 -2.39 9.40
N HIS A 87 0.46 -3.18 10.26
CA HIS A 87 0.49 -4.65 10.22
C HIS A 87 0.90 -5.23 8.84
N MET A 88 1.82 -4.54 8.17
CA MET A 88 2.37 -4.90 6.86
C MET A 88 3.87 -4.62 6.80
N SER A 89 4.60 -5.46 6.09
CA SER A 89 6.03 -5.34 5.87
C SER A 89 6.33 -5.12 4.40
N MET A 90 7.03 -4.04 4.08
CA MET A 90 7.46 -3.75 2.70
C MET A 90 8.57 -4.70 2.27
N ILE A 91 9.46 -5.02 3.20
CA ILE A 91 10.61 -5.88 2.94
C ILE A 91 10.14 -7.32 2.76
N GLU A 92 9.26 -7.84 3.63
CA GLU A 92 8.72 -9.19 3.46
C GLU A 92 7.92 -9.31 2.16
N ASN A 93 7.18 -8.27 1.78
CA ASN A 93 6.47 -8.25 0.49
C ASN A 93 7.45 -8.36 -0.68
N LEU A 94 8.55 -7.60 -0.66
CA LEU A 94 9.57 -7.63 -1.72
C LEU A 94 10.33 -8.95 -1.75
N GLU A 95 10.67 -9.52 -0.59
CA GLU A 95 11.31 -10.84 -0.50
C GLU A 95 10.38 -11.92 -1.04
N PHE A 96 9.09 -11.87 -0.68
CA PHE A 96 8.11 -12.81 -1.22
C PHE A 96 7.98 -12.70 -2.74
N ILE A 97 7.91 -11.48 -3.29
CA ILE A 97 7.84 -11.28 -4.76
C ILE A 97 9.09 -11.81 -5.44
N ARG A 98 10.27 -11.58 -4.86
CA ARG A 98 11.55 -12.09 -5.38
C ARG A 98 11.58 -13.62 -5.40
N ASP A 99 11.14 -14.25 -4.31
CA ASP A 99 11.33 -15.69 -4.10
C ASP A 99 10.19 -16.54 -4.66
N GLN A 100 8.97 -16.01 -4.72
CA GLN A 100 7.74 -16.73 -5.08
C GLN A 100 7.00 -16.10 -6.28
N GLY A 101 7.53 -15.00 -6.83
CA GLY A 101 6.93 -14.29 -7.95
C GLY A 101 5.74 -13.42 -7.57
N ILE A 102 5.38 -12.53 -8.50
CA ILE A 102 4.30 -11.55 -8.30
C ILE A 102 2.92 -12.20 -8.22
N GLU A 103 2.68 -13.27 -8.98
CA GLU A 103 1.38 -13.97 -8.97
C GLU A 103 1.11 -14.63 -7.62
N GLY A 104 2.12 -15.29 -7.03
CA GLY A 104 2.03 -15.86 -5.70
C GLY A 104 1.76 -14.78 -4.65
N PHE A 105 2.45 -13.64 -4.78
CA PHE A 105 2.24 -12.50 -3.88
C PHE A 105 0.80 -11.96 -3.96
N LEU A 106 0.27 -11.81 -5.18
CA LEU A 106 -1.09 -11.32 -5.40
C LEU A 106 -2.14 -12.24 -4.77
N LYS A 107 -1.97 -13.57 -4.85
CA LYS A 107 -2.86 -14.55 -4.19
C LYS A 107 -2.81 -14.41 -2.68
N LYS A 108 -1.61 -14.40 -2.10
CA LYS A 108 -1.38 -14.23 -0.65
C LYS A 108 -2.01 -12.93 -0.13
N GLU A 109 -1.84 -11.82 -0.84
CA GLU A 109 -2.41 -10.53 -0.44
C GLU A 109 -3.92 -10.49 -0.60
N ASP A 110 -4.48 -11.13 -1.63
CA ASP A 110 -5.93 -11.24 -1.82
C ASP A 110 -6.55 -11.97 -0.63
N GLU A 111 -6.03 -13.13 -0.27
CA GLU A 111 -6.50 -13.90 0.90
C GLU A 111 -6.37 -13.13 2.22
N LYS A 112 -5.22 -12.50 2.46
CA LYS A 112 -4.94 -11.80 3.72
C LYS A 112 -5.83 -10.58 3.95
N TRP A 113 -6.12 -9.82 2.90
CA TRP A 113 -6.74 -8.49 3.01
C TRP A 113 -8.18 -8.43 2.50
N LYS A 114 -8.76 -9.57 2.08
CA LYS A 114 -10.15 -9.66 1.68
C LYS A 114 -11.09 -9.45 2.86
N CYS A 115 -12.06 -8.56 2.70
CA CYS A 115 -13.18 -8.41 3.63
C CYS A 115 -14.08 -9.63 3.54
N SER A 116 -14.34 -10.28 4.66
CA SER A 116 -15.23 -11.44 4.74
C SER A 116 -16.69 -11.13 4.41
N THR A 117 -17.11 -9.86 4.51
CA THR A 117 -18.50 -9.44 4.31
C THR A 117 -18.82 -9.09 2.85
N CYS A 118 -17.94 -8.33 2.20
CA CYS A 118 -18.22 -7.77 0.85
C CYS A 118 -17.14 -8.05 -0.18
N GLU A 119 -16.13 -8.85 0.17
CA GLU A 119 -14.98 -9.20 -0.69
C GLU A 119 -14.09 -8.03 -1.12
N ASP A 120 -14.42 -6.79 -0.76
CA ASP A 120 -13.55 -5.64 -0.97
C ASP A 120 -12.32 -5.71 -0.06
N VAL A 121 -11.38 -4.80 -0.28
CA VAL A 121 -10.07 -4.82 0.34
C VAL A 121 -10.03 -4.00 1.63
N ILE A 122 -9.57 -4.61 2.72
CA ILE A 122 -9.35 -3.95 4.00
C ILE A 122 -8.20 -2.93 3.88
N CYS A 123 -8.39 -1.72 4.39
CA CYS A 123 -7.34 -0.69 4.38
C CYS A 123 -6.32 -0.94 5.49
N CYS A 124 -5.03 -1.05 5.15
CA CYS A 124 -4.00 -1.33 6.14
C CYS A 124 -3.77 -0.18 7.14
N HIS A 125 -4.19 1.05 6.82
CA HIS A 125 -3.95 2.19 7.71
C HIS A 125 -4.93 2.27 8.87
N ASN A 126 -6.11 1.68 8.72
CA ASN A 126 -7.14 1.74 9.75
C ASN A 126 -7.71 0.36 10.13
N GLY A 127 -7.42 -0.71 9.37
CA GLY A 127 -7.96 -2.04 9.62
C GLY A 127 -9.44 -2.20 9.26
N LEU A 128 -10.01 -1.26 8.50
CA LEU A 128 -11.43 -1.23 8.15
C LEU A 128 -11.65 -1.57 6.67
N CYS A 129 -12.77 -2.21 6.37
CA CYS A 129 -13.31 -2.22 5.02
C CYS A 129 -14.06 -0.90 4.79
N LEU A 130 -13.60 -0.03 3.89
CA LEU A 130 -14.24 1.28 3.68
C LEU A 130 -15.61 1.19 2.98
N SER A 131 -15.97 0.02 2.49
CA SER A 131 -17.29 -0.29 1.93
C SER A 131 -18.28 -0.69 3.03
N CYS A 132 -17.85 -1.45 4.04
CA CYS A 132 -18.70 -1.90 5.15
C CYS A 132 -18.67 -0.95 6.36
N ASP A 133 -17.49 -0.47 6.75
CA ASP A 133 -17.23 0.11 8.07
C ASP A 133 -16.98 1.63 8.03
N LEU A 134 -17.45 2.30 6.98
CA LEU A 134 -17.19 3.73 6.79
C LEU A 134 -17.71 4.58 7.95
N GLU A 135 -18.84 4.20 8.55
CA GLU A 135 -19.43 4.91 9.70
C GLU A 135 -18.51 4.85 10.94
N THR A 136 -17.78 3.75 11.14
CA THR A 136 -16.76 3.64 12.19
C THR A 136 -15.68 4.71 11.99
N LEU A 137 -15.22 4.88 10.75
CA LEU A 137 -14.24 5.92 10.41
C LEU A 137 -14.82 7.34 10.51
N LYS A 138 -16.13 7.54 10.28
CA LYS A 138 -16.77 8.85 10.47
C LYS A 138 -16.84 9.22 11.96
N LYS A 139 -17.20 8.27 12.82
CA LYS A 139 -17.27 8.45 14.28
C LYS A 139 -15.89 8.73 14.87
N ASN A 140 -14.85 8.04 14.41
CA ASN A 140 -13.47 8.31 14.79
C ASN A 140 -12.57 8.43 13.55
N ARG A 141 -12.33 9.68 13.11
CA ARG A 141 -11.49 9.97 11.93
C ARG A 141 -10.03 9.54 12.06
N LYS A 142 -9.60 9.19 13.27
CA LYS A 142 -8.24 8.72 13.60
C LYS A 142 -8.21 7.21 13.91
N TYR A 143 -9.32 6.49 13.77
CA TYR A 143 -9.41 5.05 14.06
C TYR A 143 -8.30 4.24 13.36
N ARG A 144 -7.67 3.33 14.10
CA ARG A 144 -6.70 2.36 13.57
C ARG A 144 -6.75 1.06 14.36
N TRP A 145 -7.10 -0.05 13.72
CA TRP A 145 -6.91 -1.41 14.24
C TRP A 145 -7.48 -1.67 15.66
N GLY A 146 -8.42 -0.85 16.13
CA GLY A 146 -8.95 -0.94 17.50
C GLY A 146 -8.02 -0.36 18.59
N GLU A 147 -6.95 0.35 18.21
CA GLU A 147 -6.01 1.05 19.09
C GLU A 147 -6.49 2.45 19.54
#